data_AF-A0A7V2RW99-F1
#
_entry.id   AF-A0A7V2RW99-F1
#
_cell.length_a   1.000
_cell.length_b   1.000
_cell.length_c   1.000
_cell.angle_alpha   90.00
_cell.angle_beta   90.00
_cell.angle_gamma   90.00
#
_symmetry.space_group_name_H-M   'P 1'
#
loop_
_entity.id
_entity.type
_entity.pdbx_description
1 polymer ?
#
loop_
_entity_poly.entity_id
_entity_poly.type
_entity_poly.pdbx_seq_one_letter_code
_entity_poly.pdbx_strand_id
1 'polypeptide(L)'
;PAMNRLYVVESTPTLAGGSADHRLALKAGQIEAYARAIAAAVGVDVPQGSTDGIPEAWISAVADDLKANAGESLVLAGEHQPPVVHALAHAINDALGNAGTTVEYLEPVEANPGGQLDSLRELVGDMASGSVDMLLVLDGNPVFDAPADLDFEAAMSKVKMRVVHSLYRNETAHQADWHIPALHYLESWGDARAFDGTTSIIQPLIAPLFKGGKSVYEMLDVVLGKVGRTDHEIVKAYWQDGRDDAEFVAPWRTMLHDGLIADSAAAVKSVAVDTGALAKVAPPATDSQSLEVNFRADPSVWGGEWANNGWLQELPRPFTKLTWDNAALVSPATAESLGVSNGDMVSLELSGRKIEVPVWITPGHAQNSVTVHLGYGRTRAGSVGNGTGFDVYPLRTTAALWFADGVSVAPTGRKYKLVSVQDHWSMEGRNLARAGSLEEFAANPTFAQEMESLEGEKGISMYPPVEYDGYKWGMTINLGACIGCNACTIACQAENNIPVVGKDQVSRGREMHWIRIDRYYGGDLDNPD
;
A
#
# COMPACT_ATOMS: atom_id res chain seq x y z
N PRO A 1 -3.92 -32.93 -3.31
CA PRO A 1 -3.53 -31.62 -3.89
C PRO A 1 -2.74 -30.86 -2.82
N ALA A 2 -1.72 -30.09 -3.21
CA ALA A 2 -0.98 -29.21 -2.29
C ALA A 2 -1.30 -27.75 -2.63
N MET A 3 -1.44 -26.93 -1.60
CA MET A 3 -1.74 -25.49 -1.71
C MET A 3 -0.90 -24.76 -0.68
N ASN A 4 -0.45 -23.55 -1.01
CA ASN A 4 0.14 -22.67 -0.02
C ASN A 4 -0.90 -22.36 1.05
N ARG A 5 -0.50 -22.39 2.32
CA ARG A 5 -1.33 -21.93 3.42
C ARG A 5 -0.83 -20.56 3.88
N LEU A 6 -1.70 -19.57 3.85
CA LEU A 6 -1.38 -18.19 4.22
C LEU A 6 -2.03 -17.82 5.55
N TYR A 7 -1.18 -17.51 6.54
CA TYR A 7 -1.57 -16.92 7.81
C TYR A 7 -1.31 -15.41 7.78
N VAL A 8 -2.31 -14.60 8.09
CA VAL A 8 -2.17 -13.14 8.17
C VAL A 8 -2.63 -12.65 9.54
N VAL A 9 -1.78 -11.85 10.18
CA VAL A 9 -2.10 -11.11 11.41
C VAL A 9 -2.03 -9.63 11.10
N GLU A 10 -3.17 -8.94 11.15
CA GLU A 10 -3.28 -7.55 10.72
C GLU A 10 -4.36 -6.80 11.50
N SER A 11 -4.21 -5.47 11.62
CA SER A 11 -5.15 -4.63 12.36
C SER A 11 -6.34 -4.18 11.52
N THR A 12 -6.15 -4.09 10.21
CA THR A 12 -7.15 -3.62 9.25
C THR A 12 -7.20 -4.60 8.09
N PRO A 13 -8.37 -4.91 7.51
CA PRO A 13 -8.44 -5.80 6.35
C PRO A 13 -7.60 -5.30 5.19
N THR A 14 -6.65 -6.12 4.73
CA THR A 14 -5.84 -5.85 3.54
C THR A 14 -6.07 -6.91 2.46
N LEU A 15 -5.60 -6.65 1.22
CA LEU A 15 -5.71 -7.62 0.13
C LEU A 15 -5.04 -8.96 0.49
N ALA A 16 -3.93 -8.93 1.25
CA ALA A 16 -3.27 -10.15 1.72
C ALA A 16 -4.16 -10.91 2.71
N GLY A 17 -4.75 -10.22 3.69
CA GLY A 17 -5.69 -10.84 4.63
C GLY A 17 -6.97 -11.34 3.96
N GLY A 18 -7.47 -10.65 2.94
CA GLY A 18 -8.63 -11.07 2.15
C GLY A 18 -8.38 -12.29 1.26
N SER A 19 -7.12 -12.69 1.08
CA SER A 19 -6.69 -13.92 0.38
C SER A 19 -6.02 -14.93 1.30
N ALA A 20 -6.04 -14.69 2.62
CA ALA A 20 -5.48 -15.60 3.60
C ALA A 20 -6.45 -16.75 3.91
N ASP A 21 -5.91 -17.94 4.13
CA ASP A 21 -6.70 -19.09 4.62
C ASP A 21 -7.03 -18.91 6.11
N HIS A 22 -6.11 -18.26 6.83
CA HIS A 22 -6.26 -17.95 8.24
C HIS A 22 -5.91 -16.50 8.48
N ARG A 23 -6.86 -15.75 9.04
CA ARG A 23 -6.67 -14.35 9.39
C ARG A 23 -6.97 -14.10 10.86
N LEU A 24 -6.11 -13.34 11.53
CA LEU A 24 -6.34 -12.85 12.88
C LEU A 24 -6.33 -11.32 12.88
N ALA A 25 -7.46 -10.73 13.25
CA ALA A 25 -7.56 -9.30 13.50
C ALA A 25 -6.88 -8.96 14.84
N LEU A 26 -5.80 -8.16 14.81
CA LEU A 26 -5.01 -7.84 16.01
C LEU A 26 -4.55 -6.37 16.00
N LYS A 27 -4.61 -5.68 17.14
CA LYS A 27 -4.04 -4.34 17.30
C LYS A 27 -2.58 -4.30 16.85
N ALA A 28 -2.17 -3.23 16.17
CA ALA A 28 -0.81 -3.06 15.69
C ALA A 28 0.21 -3.09 16.81
N GLY A 29 -0.12 -2.49 17.96
CA GLY A 29 0.72 -2.52 19.15
C GLY A 29 0.97 -3.94 19.71
N GLN A 30 0.12 -4.91 19.42
CA GLN A 30 0.26 -6.30 19.89
C GLN A 30 1.02 -7.21 18.91
N ILE A 31 1.27 -6.76 17.67
CA ILE A 31 1.94 -7.58 16.64
C ILE A 31 3.39 -7.90 17.03
N GLU A 32 4.09 -7.01 17.73
CA GLU A 32 5.43 -7.32 18.24
C GLU A 32 5.41 -8.47 19.26
N ALA A 33 4.45 -8.46 20.19
CA ALA A 33 4.31 -9.54 21.16
C ALA A 33 3.96 -10.87 20.50
N TYR A 34 3.08 -10.85 19.50
CA TYR A 34 2.81 -12.01 18.64
C TYR A 34 4.08 -12.53 17.96
N ALA A 35 4.85 -11.66 17.29
CA ALA A 35 6.07 -12.05 16.59
C ALA A 35 7.12 -12.64 17.54
N ARG A 36 7.25 -12.11 18.77
CA ARG A 36 8.13 -12.67 19.82
C ARG A 36 7.68 -14.04 20.30
N ALA A 37 6.37 -14.28 20.39
CA ALA A 37 5.82 -15.58 20.74
C ALA A 37 6.11 -16.63 19.66
N ILE A 38 5.94 -16.27 18.38
CA ILE A 38 6.30 -17.15 17.25
C ILE A 38 7.82 -17.40 17.23
N ALA A 39 8.64 -16.36 17.39
CA ALA A 39 10.10 -16.48 17.46
C ALA A 39 10.56 -17.46 18.55
N ALA A 40 10.04 -17.33 19.77
CA ALA A 40 10.35 -18.28 20.84
C ALA A 40 9.82 -19.68 20.55
N ALA A 41 8.61 -19.79 20.00
CA ALA A 41 8.04 -21.08 19.64
C ALA A 41 8.91 -21.83 18.62
N VAL A 42 9.52 -21.14 17.66
CA VAL A 42 10.44 -21.74 16.67
C VAL A 42 11.90 -21.87 17.16
N GLY A 43 12.20 -21.46 18.40
CA GLY A 43 13.49 -21.68 19.04
C GLY A 43 14.47 -20.50 19.01
N VAL A 44 14.01 -19.29 18.68
CA VAL A 44 14.83 -18.06 18.79
C VAL A 44 14.79 -17.54 20.23
N ASP A 45 15.95 -17.29 20.82
CA ASP A 45 16.07 -16.72 22.17
C ASP A 45 15.73 -15.22 22.17
N VAL A 46 14.50 -14.88 22.58
CA VAL A 46 14.03 -13.49 22.69
C VAL A 46 13.15 -13.28 23.92
N PRO A 47 13.24 -12.09 24.56
CA PRO A 47 12.31 -11.68 25.61
C PRO A 47 10.86 -11.78 25.15
N GLN A 48 10.03 -12.40 25.98
CA GLN A 48 8.60 -12.57 25.74
C GLN A 48 7.81 -11.32 26.15
N GLY A 49 6.86 -10.91 25.32
CA GLY A 49 5.87 -9.88 25.65
C GLY A 49 4.57 -10.48 26.19
N SER A 50 3.59 -9.64 26.52
CA SER A 50 2.25 -10.12 26.86
C SER A 50 1.51 -10.60 25.61
N THR A 51 0.99 -11.82 25.64
CA THR A 51 0.12 -12.39 24.60
C THR A 51 -1.36 -12.27 24.95
N ASP A 52 -1.73 -11.39 25.88
CA ASP A 52 -3.12 -11.19 26.29
C ASP A 52 -4.00 -10.83 25.08
N GLY A 53 -5.10 -11.57 24.91
CA GLY A 53 -6.01 -11.41 23.77
C GLY A 53 -5.56 -12.11 22.47
N ILE A 54 -4.41 -12.79 22.47
CA ILE A 54 -3.98 -13.63 21.34
C ILE A 54 -4.27 -15.09 21.67
N PRO A 55 -5.05 -15.83 20.85
CA PRO A 55 -5.35 -17.23 21.12
C PRO A 55 -4.09 -18.11 21.12
N GLU A 56 -3.84 -18.86 22.20
CA GLU A 56 -2.68 -19.78 22.29
C GLU A 56 -2.72 -20.86 21.19
N ALA A 57 -3.93 -21.32 20.86
CA ALA A 57 -4.15 -22.27 19.77
C ALA A 57 -3.71 -21.72 18.40
N TRP A 58 -3.86 -20.41 18.18
CA TRP A 58 -3.39 -19.76 16.95
C TRP A 58 -1.86 -19.75 16.89
N ILE A 59 -1.20 -19.30 17.97
CA ILE A 59 0.26 -19.26 18.06
C ILE A 59 0.85 -20.66 17.82
N SER A 60 0.27 -21.66 18.46
CA SER A 60 0.71 -23.06 18.35
C SER A 60 0.54 -23.58 16.92
N ALA A 61 -0.63 -23.36 16.31
CA ALA A 61 -0.90 -23.80 14.94
C ALA A 61 0.08 -23.18 13.93
N VAL A 62 0.34 -21.87 14.02
CA VAL A 62 1.29 -21.20 13.12
C VAL A 62 2.71 -21.71 13.33
N ALA A 63 3.16 -21.81 14.59
CA ALA A 63 4.53 -22.25 14.88
C ALA A 63 4.78 -23.70 14.47
N ASP A 64 3.80 -24.59 14.67
CA ASP A 64 3.89 -25.99 14.29
C ASP A 64 3.92 -26.16 12.76
N ASP A 65 3.10 -25.40 12.02
CA ASP A 65 3.08 -25.45 10.56
C ASP A 65 4.38 -24.88 9.95
N LEU A 66 4.93 -23.81 10.52
CA LEU A 66 6.23 -23.27 10.12
C LEU A 66 7.36 -24.28 10.33
N LYS A 67 7.40 -24.94 11.49
CA LYS A 67 8.42 -25.97 11.78
C LYS A 67 8.28 -27.20 10.89
N ALA A 68 7.05 -27.63 10.62
CA ALA A 68 6.78 -28.78 9.78
C ALA A 68 7.26 -28.56 8.33
N ASN A 69 7.30 -27.30 7.88
CA ASN A 69 7.71 -26.89 6.53
C ASN A 69 8.97 -26.02 6.55
N ALA A 70 9.90 -26.28 7.48
CA ALA A 70 11.19 -25.58 7.56
C ALA A 70 11.97 -25.70 6.23
N GLY A 71 12.52 -24.58 5.74
CA GLY A 71 13.20 -24.48 4.44
C GLY A 71 12.28 -24.25 3.24
N GLU A 72 10.96 -24.50 3.38
CA GLU A 72 9.93 -24.28 2.36
C GLU A 72 8.85 -23.28 2.81
N SER A 73 9.04 -22.66 3.98
CA SER A 73 8.14 -21.67 4.57
C SER A 73 8.66 -20.25 4.38
N LEU A 74 7.86 -19.23 4.72
CA LEU A 74 8.24 -17.83 4.67
C LEU A 74 7.53 -17.03 5.75
N VAL A 75 8.27 -16.19 6.46
CA VAL A 75 7.71 -15.21 7.41
C VAL A 75 7.98 -13.80 6.92
N LEU A 76 6.93 -13.00 6.77
CA LEU A 76 7.00 -11.62 6.31
C LEU A 76 6.56 -10.65 7.42
N ALA A 77 7.26 -9.53 7.54
CA ALA A 77 6.85 -8.40 8.36
C ALA A 77 6.32 -7.29 7.46
N GLY A 78 5.13 -6.75 7.77
CA GLY A 78 4.59 -5.60 7.05
C GLY A 78 5.39 -4.34 7.34
N GLU A 79 5.59 -3.49 6.32
CA GLU A 79 6.38 -2.24 6.36
C GLU A 79 6.03 -1.28 7.51
N HIS A 80 4.79 -1.36 7.98
CA HIS A 80 4.26 -0.51 9.04
C HIS A 80 4.66 -0.93 10.45
N GLN A 81 5.36 -2.06 10.60
CA GLN A 81 5.79 -2.59 11.90
C GLN A 81 7.08 -1.92 12.37
N PRO A 82 7.34 -1.91 13.69
CA PRO A 82 8.59 -1.36 14.19
C PRO A 82 9.79 -2.23 13.73
N PRO A 83 11.00 -1.67 13.62
CA PRO A 83 12.19 -2.40 13.15
C PRO A 83 12.47 -3.73 13.87
N VAL A 84 12.06 -3.84 15.14
CA VAL A 84 12.19 -5.08 15.92
C VAL A 84 11.40 -6.23 15.30
N VAL A 85 10.20 -5.99 14.76
CA VAL A 85 9.39 -7.04 14.13
C VAL A 85 10.01 -7.52 12.82
N HIS A 86 10.61 -6.62 12.04
CA HIS A 86 11.39 -6.99 10.85
C HIS A 86 12.59 -7.86 11.22
N ALA A 87 13.34 -7.47 12.26
CA ALA A 87 14.46 -8.25 12.75
C ALA A 87 14.02 -9.63 13.31
N LEU A 88 12.87 -9.72 13.98
CA LEU A 88 12.27 -10.98 14.40
C LEU A 88 11.88 -11.87 13.22
N ALA A 89 11.29 -11.31 12.16
CA ALA A 89 10.95 -12.07 10.95
C ALA A 89 12.22 -12.66 10.29
N HIS A 90 13.31 -11.88 10.22
CA HIS A 90 14.60 -12.40 9.75
C HIS A 90 15.15 -13.50 10.65
N ALA A 91 15.07 -13.35 11.98
CA ALA A 91 15.52 -14.37 12.93
C ALA A 91 14.68 -15.66 12.84
N ILE A 92 13.37 -15.54 12.64
CA ILE A 92 12.48 -16.69 12.43
C ILE A 92 12.83 -17.41 11.13
N ASN A 93 12.99 -16.67 10.02
CA ASN A 93 13.37 -17.26 8.74
C ASN A 93 14.74 -17.94 8.81
N ASP A 94 15.72 -17.35 9.50
CA ASP A 94 17.03 -17.97 9.72
C ASP A 94 16.91 -19.27 10.54
N ALA A 95 16.18 -19.24 11.66
CA ALA A 95 15.95 -20.42 12.51
C ALA A 95 15.23 -21.57 11.78
N LEU A 96 14.35 -21.24 10.82
CA LEU A 96 13.65 -22.20 9.98
C LEU A 96 14.44 -22.64 8.74
N GLY A 97 15.66 -22.13 8.52
CA GLY A 97 16.48 -22.47 7.36
C GLY A 97 15.95 -21.92 6.03
N ASN A 98 15.17 -20.83 6.07
CA ASN A 98 14.56 -20.19 4.90
C ASN A 98 15.55 -19.28 4.14
N ALA A 99 16.65 -18.89 4.78
CA ALA A 99 17.69 -18.06 4.17
C ALA A 99 18.40 -18.83 3.03
N GLY A 100 18.36 -18.29 1.82
CA GLY A 100 18.89 -18.91 0.61
C GLY A 100 17.95 -19.93 -0.04
N THR A 101 16.73 -20.13 0.48
CA THR A 101 15.70 -20.98 -0.14
C THR A 101 14.48 -20.15 -0.55
N THR A 102 13.78 -19.58 0.43
CA THR A 102 12.59 -18.74 0.23
C THR A 102 12.86 -17.27 0.53
N VAL A 103 13.97 -16.95 1.22
CA VAL A 103 14.43 -15.59 1.50
C VAL A 103 15.85 -15.40 0.97
N GLU A 104 16.00 -14.52 -0.01
CA GLU A 104 17.31 -14.06 -0.47
C GLU A 104 17.61 -12.67 0.07
N TYR A 105 18.85 -12.47 0.51
CA TYR A 105 19.34 -11.17 0.98
C TYR A 105 20.22 -10.57 -0.10
N LEU A 106 19.93 -9.34 -0.50
CA LEU A 106 20.64 -8.64 -1.57
C LEU A 106 21.40 -7.43 -1.03
N GLU A 107 22.32 -6.89 -1.82
CA GLU A 107 22.75 -5.49 -1.61
C GLU A 107 21.54 -4.55 -1.68
N PRO A 108 21.45 -3.52 -0.81
CA PRO A 108 20.36 -2.56 -0.88
C PRO A 108 20.30 -1.89 -2.26
N VAL A 109 19.11 -1.94 -2.88
CA VAL A 109 18.85 -1.30 -4.18
C VAL A 109 18.83 0.22 -4.02
N GLU A 110 18.27 0.70 -2.91
CA GLU A 110 18.26 2.12 -2.55
C GLU A 110 19.68 2.61 -2.21
N ALA A 111 20.01 3.82 -2.67
CA ALA A 111 21.34 4.39 -2.43
C ALA A 111 21.62 4.64 -0.93
N ASN A 112 20.59 5.04 -0.16
CA ASN A 112 20.69 5.32 1.27
C ASN A 112 19.45 4.78 2.01
N PRO A 113 19.42 3.48 2.34
CA PRO A 113 18.24 2.83 2.95
C PRO A 113 18.03 3.16 4.44
N GLY A 114 19.02 3.78 5.11
CA GLY A 114 19.02 4.00 6.56
C GLY A 114 18.81 5.45 6.98
N GLY A 115 18.18 5.67 8.13
CA GLY A 115 18.18 6.97 8.83
C GLY A 115 17.34 8.07 8.18
N GLN A 116 16.44 7.74 7.24
CA GLN A 116 15.67 8.73 6.46
C GLN A 116 14.92 9.75 7.35
N LEU A 117 14.29 9.28 8.44
CA LEU A 117 13.59 10.14 9.38
C LEU A 117 14.53 11.06 10.17
N ASP A 118 15.71 10.57 10.54
CA ASP A 118 16.72 11.37 11.25
C ASP A 118 17.32 12.43 10.32
N SER A 119 17.59 12.08 9.05
CA SER A 119 17.99 13.03 8.02
C SER A 119 16.93 14.12 7.80
N LEU A 120 15.64 13.76 7.82
CA LEU A 120 14.55 14.74 7.72
C LEU A 120 14.48 15.66 8.95
N ARG A 121 14.65 15.11 10.17
CA ARG A 121 14.73 15.90 11.41
C ARG A 121 15.90 16.88 11.37
N GLU A 122 17.07 16.42 10.95
CA GLU A 122 18.28 17.25 10.80
C GLU A 122 18.05 18.38 9.80
N LEU A 123 17.54 18.06 8.60
CA LEU A 123 17.20 19.05 7.58
C LEU A 123 16.24 20.12 8.12
N VAL A 124 15.18 19.71 8.81
CA VAL A 124 14.21 20.64 9.40
C VAL A 124 14.86 21.51 10.47
N GLY A 125 15.73 20.95 11.32
CA GLY A 125 16.52 21.70 12.29
C GLY A 125 17.46 22.73 11.65
N ASP A 126 18.12 22.35 10.56
CA ASP A 126 19.02 23.23 9.81
C ASP A 126 18.27 24.36 9.11
N MET A 127 17.12 24.07 8.51
CA MET A 127 16.23 25.10 7.96
C MET A 127 15.72 26.03 9.08
N ALA A 128 15.32 25.47 10.22
CA ALA A 128 14.82 26.24 11.36
C ALA A 128 15.86 27.17 11.99
N SER A 129 17.13 26.76 11.99
CA SER A 129 18.26 27.55 12.49
C SER A 129 18.82 28.56 11.47
N GLY A 130 18.38 28.49 10.21
CA GLY A 130 18.88 29.34 9.14
C GLY A 130 20.22 28.90 8.54
N SER A 131 20.60 27.64 8.77
CA SER A 131 21.84 27.04 8.25
C SER A 131 21.73 26.65 6.77
N VAL A 132 20.50 26.55 6.24
CA VAL A 132 20.21 26.20 4.84
C VAL A 132 20.03 27.48 4.01
N ASP A 133 20.93 27.71 3.06
CA ASP A 133 20.82 28.82 2.10
C ASP A 133 19.86 28.50 0.92
N MET A 134 19.93 27.27 0.41
CA MET A 134 19.10 26.78 -0.70
C MET A 134 18.51 25.41 -0.36
N LEU A 135 17.20 25.26 -0.57
CA LEU A 135 16.50 23.99 -0.53
C LEU A 135 16.07 23.61 -1.95
N LEU A 136 16.47 22.42 -2.39
CA LEU A 136 15.99 21.81 -3.63
C LEU A 136 15.15 20.58 -3.28
N VAL A 137 13.87 20.62 -3.63
CA VAL A 137 12.96 19.46 -3.51
C VAL A 137 12.78 18.86 -4.90
N LEU A 138 13.27 17.64 -5.08
CA LEU A 138 13.13 16.86 -6.31
C LEU A 138 12.03 15.82 -6.10
N ASP A 139 10.90 16.03 -6.76
CA ASP A 139 9.70 15.18 -6.68
C ASP A 139 9.27 14.84 -5.24
N GLY A 140 8.28 15.57 -4.72
CA GLY A 140 7.81 15.36 -3.34
C GLY A 140 6.86 16.45 -2.88
N ASN A 141 6.25 16.22 -1.71
CA ASN A 141 5.31 17.17 -1.13
C ASN A 141 5.40 17.30 0.40
N PRO A 142 6.59 17.58 0.98
CA PRO A 142 6.81 17.60 2.42
C PRO A 142 5.99 18.64 3.20
N VAL A 143 5.50 19.71 2.56
CA VAL A 143 4.54 20.62 3.23
C VAL A 143 3.21 19.91 3.56
N PHE A 144 2.83 18.91 2.77
CA PHE A 144 1.62 18.11 2.99
C PHE A 144 1.90 16.83 3.79
N ASP A 145 2.94 16.08 3.41
CA ASP A 145 3.13 14.71 3.91
C ASP A 145 4.15 14.59 5.05
N ALA A 146 4.96 15.61 5.37
CA ALA A 146 5.92 15.50 6.47
C ALA A 146 5.22 15.31 7.83
N PRO A 147 5.83 14.58 8.78
CA PRO A 147 5.28 14.43 10.12
C PRO A 147 4.95 15.77 10.80
N ALA A 148 3.79 15.86 11.42
CA ALA A 148 3.19 17.10 11.91
C ALA A 148 3.92 17.71 13.13
N ASP A 149 4.87 17.00 13.72
CA ASP A 149 5.77 17.49 14.77
C ASP A 149 7.04 18.15 14.24
N LEU A 150 7.31 18.07 12.94
CA LEU A 150 8.45 18.74 12.32
C LEU A 150 8.16 20.18 11.89
N ASP A 151 6.90 20.53 11.64
CA ASP A 151 6.51 21.86 11.13
C ASP A 151 7.34 22.27 9.89
N PHE A 152 7.37 21.37 8.90
CA PHE A 152 8.22 21.51 7.71
C PHE A 152 7.95 22.82 6.96
N GLU A 153 6.70 23.25 6.85
CA GLU A 153 6.32 24.50 6.20
C GLU A 153 6.97 25.72 6.87
N ALA A 154 6.88 25.81 8.21
CA ALA A 154 7.50 26.91 8.94
C ALA A 154 9.03 26.89 8.83
N ALA A 155 9.65 25.71 8.86
CA ALA A 155 11.08 25.56 8.67
C ALA A 155 11.51 25.97 7.25
N MET A 156 10.82 25.47 6.21
CA MET A 156 11.06 25.79 4.80
C MET A 156 10.96 27.31 4.55
N SER A 157 10.05 28.01 5.23
CA SER A 157 9.86 29.47 5.06
C SER A 157 11.09 30.32 5.43
N LYS A 158 12.04 29.76 6.19
CA LYS A 158 13.27 30.44 6.61
C LYS A 158 14.43 30.30 5.61
N VAL A 159 14.30 29.40 4.64
CA VAL A 159 15.32 29.16 3.61
C VAL A 159 15.28 30.30 2.57
N LYS A 160 16.45 30.83 2.19
CA LYS A 160 16.56 32.00 1.31
C LYS A 160 16.17 31.71 -0.13
N MET A 161 16.46 30.51 -0.63
CA MET A 161 16.10 30.08 -1.98
C MET A 161 15.46 28.69 -1.94
N ARG A 162 14.19 28.62 -2.32
CA ARG A 162 13.40 27.39 -2.31
C ARG A 162 13.04 27.02 -3.74
N VAL A 163 13.60 25.91 -4.21
CA VAL A 163 13.39 25.39 -5.56
C VAL A 163 12.65 24.06 -5.44
N VAL A 164 11.51 23.96 -6.12
CA VAL A 164 10.72 22.72 -6.17
C VAL A 164 10.61 22.27 -7.62
N HIS A 165 11.02 21.03 -7.86
CA HIS A 165 10.87 20.34 -9.13
C HIS A 165 9.81 19.25 -8.95
N SER A 166 8.66 19.40 -9.59
CA SER A 166 7.51 18.50 -9.39
C SER A 166 6.55 18.53 -10.57
N LEU A 167 5.84 17.41 -10.79
CA LEU A 167 4.86 17.27 -11.88
C LEU A 167 3.67 18.23 -11.69
N TYR A 168 3.19 18.33 -10.46
CA TYR A 168 2.10 19.23 -10.07
C TYR A 168 2.64 20.39 -9.25
N ARG A 169 1.98 21.56 -9.38
CA ARG A 169 2.20 22.69 -8.47
C ARG A 169 1.48 22.43 -7.13
N ASN A 170 2.04 21.50 -6.38
CA ASN A 170 1.54 21.00 -5.09
C ASN A 170 1.71 22.02 -3.95
N GLU A 171 1.34 21.62 -2.73
CA GLU A 171 1.41 22.43 -1.51
C GLU A 171 2.84 22.94 -1.27
N THR A 172 3.84 22.09 -1.48
CA THR A 172 5.26 22.46 -1.35
C THR A 172 5.70 23.45 -2.43
N ALA A 173 5.34 23.21 -3.69
CA ALA A 173 5.63 24.12 -4.80
C ALA A 173 4.92 25.47 -4.66
N HIS A 174 3.81 25.54 -3.93
CA HIS A 174 3.13 26.79 -3.62
C HIS A 174 3.95 27.68 -2.67
N GLN A 175 4.73 27.07 -1.79
CA GLN A 175 5.62 27.76 -0.85
C GLN A 175 7.02 28.06 -1.44
N ALA A 176 7.31 27.62 -2.67
CA ALA A 176 8.62 27.78 -3.29
C ALA A 176 8.79 29.14 -3.98
N ASP A 177 10.04 29.60 -4.07
CA ASP A 177 10.41 30.76 -4.90
C ASP A 177 10.45 30.40 -6.38
N TRP A 178 10.91 29.17 -6.67
CA TRP A 178 10.96 28.60 -8.01
C TRP A 178 10.21 27.27 -8.04
N HIS A 179 9.25 27.17 -8.95
CA HIS A 179 8.67 25.89 -9.36
C HIS A 179 9.15 25.57 -10.77
N ILE A 180 9.79 24.41 -10.93
CA ILE A 180 10.25 23.90 -12.21
C ILE A 180 9.38 22.70 -12.56
N PRO A 181 8.63 22.74 -13.67
CA PRO A 181 7.77 21.62 -14.05
C PRO A 181 8.61 20.37 -14.30
N ALA A 182 8.30 19.29 -13.59
CA ALA A 182 8.89 17.98 -13.89
C ALA A 182 8.23 17.37 -15.14
N LEU A 183 9.02 16.59 -15.88
CA LEU A 183 8.51 15.74 -16.95
C LEU A 183 7.93 14.47 -16.36
N HIS A 184 6.81 14.00 -16.91
CA HIS A 184 6.31 12.67 -16.58
C HIS A 184 7.29 11.60 -17.10
N TYR A 185 7.33 10.41 -16.50
CA TYR A 185 8.26 9.35 -16.93
C TYR A 185 8.04 8.92 -18.40
N LEU A 186 6.84 9.16 -18.96
CA LEU A 186 6.51 8.92 -20.37
C LEU A 186 7.06 10.00 -21.32
N GLU A 187 7.58 11.11 -20.78
CA GLU A 187 8.08 12.28 -21.52
C GLU A 187 9.59 12.49 -21.37
N SER A 188 10.27 11.67 -20.56
CA SER A 188 11.69 11.83 -20.26
C SER A 188 12.47 10.52 -20.39
N TRP A 189 13.75 10.65 -20.72
CA TRP A 189 14.70 9.56 -20.60
C TRP A 189 15.13 9.39 -19.15
N GLY A 190 15.23 8.15 -18.70
CA GLY A 190 15.67 7.83 -17.36
C GLY A 190 16.05 6.36 -17.21
N ASP A 191 16.25 5.95 -15.98
CA ASP A 191 16.47 4.58 -15.57
C ASP A 191 15.84 4.32 -14.20
N ALA A 192 15.54 3.05 -13.93
CA ALA A 192 14.98 2.60 -12.66
C ALA A 192 15.52 1.22 -12.31
N ARG A 193 15.57 0.90 -11.02
CA ARG A 193 15.89 -0.45 -10.53
C ARG A 193 14.64 -1.09 -9.95
N ALA A 194 14.40 -2.34 -10.31
CA ALA A 194 13.40 -3.19 -9.68
C ALA A 194 13.88 -3.64 -8.28
N PHE A 195 12.99 -4.31 -7.54
CA PHE A 195 13.24 -4.73 -6.15
C PHE A 195 14.45 -5.66 -5.98
N ASP A 196 14.83 -6.39 -7.04
CA ASP A 196 15.97 -7.31 -7.10
C ASP A 196 17.26 -6.62 -7.60
N GLY A 197 17.20 -5.32 -7.91
CA GLY A 197 18.29 -4.54 -8.48
C GLY A 197 18.33 -4.55 -10.02
N THR A 198 17.52 -5.37 -10.69
CA THR A 198 17.46 -5.42 -12.15
C THR A 198 17.11 -4.03 -12.68
N THR A 199 17.94 -3.51 -13.57
CA THR A 199 17.82 -2.16 -14.08
C THR A 199 17.06 -2.11 -15.40
N SER A 200 16.25 -1.08 -15.59
CA SER A 200 15.47 -0.79 -16.79
C SER A 200 15.72 0.64 -17.25
N ILE A 201 15.73 0.86 -18.57
CA ILE A 201 15.77 2.21 -19.16
C ILE A 201 14.35 2.69 -19.40
N ILE A 202 14.02 3.86 -18.83
CA ILE A 202 12.77 4.56 -19.08
C ILE A 202 12.88 5.26 -20.44
N GLN A 203 11.95 4.92 -21.33
CA GLN A 203 11.88 5.48 -22.68
C GLN A 203 10.71 6.46 -22.80
N PRO A 204 10.94 7.70 -23.26
CA PRO A 204 9.85 8.60 -23.55
C PRO A 204 9.03 8.08 -24.73
N LEU A 205 7.73 7.91 -24.51
CA LEU A 205 6.75 7.53 -25.53
C LEU A 205 6.20 8.75 -26.29
N ILE A 206 6.41 9.95 -25.74
CA ILE A 206 6.02 11.21 -26.35
C ILE A 206 7.04 12.30 -25.99
N ALA A 207 7.16 13.32 -26.84
CA ALA A 207 7.89 14.53 -26.48
C ALA A 207 7.14 15.30 -25.37
N PRO A 208 7.85 16.08 -24.52
CA PRO A 208 7.23 16.90 -23.50
C PRO A 208 6.05 17.74 -24.02
N LEU A 209 4.88 17.57 -23.41
CA LEU A 209 3.67 18.29 -23.80
C LEU A 209 3.75 19.78 -23.43
N PHE A 210 4.35 20.06 -22.27
CA PHE A 210 4.49 21.42 -21.75
C PHE A 210 5.90 21.96 -22.01
N LYS A 211 5.96 23.16 -22.60
CA LYS A 211 7.24 23.85 -22.83
C LYS A 211 7.90 24.20 -21.50
N GLY A 212 9.21 23.95 -21.42
CA GLY A 212 10.02 24.30 -20.26
C GLY A 212 10.06 23.25 -19.15
N GLY A 213 9.42 22.09 -19.34
CA GLY A 213 9.59 20.95 -18.45
C GLY A 213 11.03 20.44 -18.45
N LYS A 214 11.46 19.92 -17.29
CA LYS A 214 12.79 19.33 -17.10
C LYS A 214 12.71 17.97 -16.43
N SER A 215 13.54 17.03 -16.84
CA SER A 215 13.74 15.78 -16.10
C SER A 215 14.52 16.04 -14.80
N VAL A 216 14.47 15.08 -13.87
CA VAL A 216 15.31 15.13 -12.66
C VAL A 216 16.81 15.11 -13.00
N TYR A 217 17.19 14.43 -14.08
CA TYR A 217 18.57 14.35 -14.55
C TYR A 217 19.09 15.71 -15.05
N GLU A 218 18.31 16.40 -15.90
CA GLU A 218 18.66 17.75 -16.34
C GLU A 218 18.72 18.73 -15.16
N MET A 219 17.81 18.59 -14.19
CA MET A 219 17.82 19.39 -12.97
C MET A 219 19.10 19.21 -12.17
N LEU A 220 19.52 17.96 -11.95
CA LEU A 220 20.76 17.67 -11.24
C LEU A 220 22.00 18.14 -12.01
N ASP A 221 22.04 17.99 -13.33
CA ASP A 221 23.18 18.48 -14.13
C ASP A 221 23.32 20.00 -14.00
N VAL A 222 22.22 20.76 -14.00
CA VAL A 222 22.24 22.22 -13.78
C VAL A 222 22.82 22.57 -12.40
N VAL A 223 22.42 21.84 -11.35
CA VAL A 223 22.97 22.02 -9.98
C VAL A 223 24.47 21.72 -9.94
N LEU A 224 24.94 20.76 -10.73
CA LEU A 224 26.35 20.41 -10.89
C LEU A 224 27.11 21.37 -11.84
N GLY A 225 26.48 22.44 -12.33
CA GLY A 225 27.09 23.42 -13.23
C GLY A 225 27.22 22.96 -14.69
N LYS A 226 26.57 21.86 -15.07
CA LYS A 226 26.51 21.33 -16.43
C LYS A 226 25.22 21.82 -17.08
N VAL A 227 25.34 22.61 -18.14
CA VAL A 227 24.18 23.17 -18.86
C VAL A 227 24.17 22.72 -20.31
N GLY A 228 22.96 22.56 -20.86
CA GLY A 228 22.76 22.28 -22.29
C GLY A 228 22.75 20.81 -22.67
N ARG A 229 22.96 19.89 -21.73
CA ARG A 229 22.78 18.44 -21.94
C ARG A 229 21.30 18.06 -21.82
N THR A 230 20.86 17.19 -22.70
CA THR A 230 19.56 16.54 -22.64
C THR A 230 19.58 15.36 -21.67
N ASP A 231 18.42 14.98 -21.15
CA ASP A 231 18.25 13.77 -20.32
C ASP A 231 18.77 12.50 -21.03
N HIS A 232 18.49 12.36 -22.32
CA HIS A 232 19.03 11.28 -23.15
C HIS A 232 20.56 11.23 -23.13
N GLU A 233 21.23 12.38 -23.32
CA GLU A 233 22.70 12.46 -23.29
C GLU A 233 23.28 12.19 -21.90
N ILE A 234 22.52 12.47 -20.84
CA ILE A 234 22.94 12.18 -19.46
C ILE A 234 22.86 10.68 -19.19
N VAL A 235 21.69 10.08 -19.42
CA VAL A 235 21.44 8.65 -19.18
C VAL A 235 22.33 7.80 -20.08
N LYS A 236 22.40 8.10 -21.38
CA LYS A 236 23.25 7.35 -22.32
C LYS A 236 24.72 7.41 -21.93
N ALA A 237 25.21 8.57 -21.47
CA ALA A 237 26.62 8.71 -21.06
C ALA A 237 26.96 7.89 -19.81
N TYR A 238 26.03 7.76 -18.85
CA TYR A 238 26.22 6.89 -17.69
C TYR A 238 26.36 5.43 -18.12
N TRP A 239 25.43 4.94 -18.96
CA TRP A 239 25.43 3.55 -19.41
C TRP A 239 26.49 3.22 -20.46
N GLN A 240 27.04 4.23 -21.14
CA GLN A 240 28.16 4.02 -22.06
C GLN A 240 29.39 3.48 -21.33
N ASP A 241 29.57 3.83 -20.05
CA ASP A 241 30.62 3.30 -19.17
C ASP A 241 32.02 3.33 -19.79
N GLY A 242 32.34 4.45 -20.46
CA GLY A 242 33.64 4.66 -21.12
C GLY A 242 33.88 3.87 -22.41
N ARG A 243 32.91 3.07 -22.89
CA ARG A 243 32.97 2.41 -24.20
C ARG A 243 32.94 3.43 -25.33
N ASP A 244 33.58 3.12 -26.46
CA ASP A 244 33.47 3.96 -27.65
C ASP A 244 32.05 3.92 -28.23
N ASP A 245 31.62 5.03 -28.84
CA ASP A 245 30.26 5.18 -29.39
C ASP A 245 29.86 4.01 -30.30
N ALA A 246 30.77 3.57 -31.18
CA ALA A 246 30.53 2.50 -32.14
C ALA A 246 30.27 1.14 -31.48
N GLU A 247 30.95 0.88 -30.35
CA GLU A 247 30.79 -0.34 -29.56
C GLU A 247 29.50 -0.33 -28.75
N PHE A 248 29.07 0.87 -28.31
CA PHE A 248 27.91 1.02 -27.45
C PHE A 248 26.56 1.08 -28.19
N VAL A 249 26.53 1.34 -29.51
CA VAL A 249 25.25 1.44 -30.26
C VAL A 249 24.41 0.16 -30.16
N ALA A 250 25.02 -1.01 -30.35
CA ALA A 250 24.28 -2.26 -30.33
C ALA A 250 23.78 -2.62 -28.90
N PRO A 251 24.64 -2.60 -27.85
CA PRO A 251 24.19 -2.78 -26.47
C PRO A 251 23.09 -1.81 -26.04
N TRP A 252 23.23 -0.51 -26.36
CA TRP A 252 22.21 0.49 -26.05
C TRP A 252 20.86 0.12 -26.67
N ARG A 253 20.84 -0.24 -27.96
CA ARG A 253 19.60 -0.66 -28.65
C ARG A 253 18.98 -1.92 -28.03
N THR A 254 19.79 -2.87 -27.59
CA THR A 254 19.29 -4.07 -26.90
C THR A 254 18.66 -3.71 -25.56
N MET A 255 19.31 -2.88 -24.74
CA MET A 255 18.75 -2.40 -23.47
C MET A 255 17.40 -1.70 -23.66
N LEU A 256 17.28 -0.87 -24.71
CA LEU A 256 16.02 -0.21 -25.05
C LEU A 256 14.96 -1.18 -25.57
N HIS A 257 15.34 -2.13 -26.41
CA HIS A 257 14.41 -3.10 -26.99
C HIS A 257 13.84 -4.05 -25.94
N ASP A 258 14.71 -4.61 -25.09
CA ASP A 258 14.33 -5.61 -24.09
C ASP A 258 13.71 -4.93 -22.85
N GLY A 259 14.01 -3.65 -22.64
CA GLY A 259 13.55 -2.87 -21.50
C GLY A 259 14.27 -3.23 -20.19
N LEU A 260 15.18 -4.18 -20.21
CA LEU A 260 15.96 -4.64 -19.05
C LEU A 260 17.44 -4.66 -19.42
N ILE A 261 18.29 -4.37 -18.44
CA ILE A 261 19.74 -4.49 -18.57
C ILE A 261 20.13 -5.87 -18.07
N ALA A 262 20.63 -6.70 -18.97
CA ALA A 262 21.09 -8.05 -18.63
C ALA A 262 22.17 -8.00 -17.53
N ASP A 263 22.14 -8.98 -16.64
CA ASP A 263 23.11 -9.18 -15.55
C ASP A 263 23.24 -7.98 -14.59
N SER A 264 22.19 -7.16 -14.45
CA SER A 264 22.18 -5.99 -13.56
C SER A 264 21.53 -6.22 -12.19
N ALA A 265 20.96 -7.41 -11.95
CA ALA A 265 20.41 -7.79 -10.66
C ALA A 265 21.47 -7.68 -9.54
N ALA A 266 21.03 -7.30 -8.35
CA ALA A 266 21.91 -7.17 -7.19
C ALA A 266 22.48 -8.54 -6.80
N ALA A 267 23.73 -8.54 -6.35
CA ALA A 267 24.37 -9.77 -5.89
C ALA A 267 23.75 -10.25 -4.58
N VAL A 268 23.50 -11.56 -4.49
CA VAL A 268 23.08 -12.22 -3.25
C VAL A 268 24.20 -12.12 -2.21
N LYS A 269 23.83 -11.74 -0.99
CA LYS A 269 24.69 -11.64 0.17
C LYS A 269 24.43 -12.75 1.16
N SER A 270 25.51 -13.33 1.67
CA SER A 270 25.46 -14.12 2.89
C SER A 270 25.40 -13.19 4.09
N VAL A 271 24.38 -13.36 4.93
CA VAL A 271 24.15 -12.58 6.15
C VAL A 271 24.11 -13.51 7.35
N ALA A 272 24.35 -12.97 8.54
CA ALA A 272 24.18 -13.67 9.80
C ALA A 272 23.27 -12.84 10.71
N VAL A 273 22.30 -13.49 11.37
CA VAL A 273 21.40 -12.82 12.31
C VAL A 273 22.08 -12.66 13.67
N ASP A 274 22.14 -11.43 14.18
CA ASP A 274 22.59 -11.15 15.56
C ASP A 274 21.40 -11.28 16.54
N THR A 275 21.11 -12.52 16.96
CA THR A 275 20.09 -12.80 17.98
C THR A 275 20.44 -12.21 19.34
N GLY A 276 21.72 -11.97 19.62
CA GLY A 276 22.18 -11.34 20.86
C GLY A 276 21.80 -9.88 20.98
N ALA A 277 21.64 -9.17 19.86
CA ALA A 277 21.07 -7.82 19.84
C ALA A 277 19.57 -7.84 20.15
N LEU A 278 18.82 -8.77 19.53
CA LEU A 278 17.38 -8.94 19.77
C LEU A 278 17.07 -9.29 21.23
N ALA A 279 17.90 -10.14 21.85
CA ALA A 279 17.73 -10.56 23.23
C ALA A 279 17.80 -9.40 24.25
N LYS A 280 18.41 -8.26 23.87
CA LYS A 280 18.56 -7.08 24.73
C LYS A 280 17.41 -6.09 24.59
N VAL A 281 16.56 -6.23 23.57
CA VAL A 281 15.45 -5.32 23.31
C VAL A 281 14.20 -5.83 24.04
N ALA A 282 13.83 -5.13 25.11
CA ALA A 282 12.62 -5.42 25.87
C ALA A 282 11.36 -5.20 25.00
N PRO A 283 10.33 -6.05 25.15
CA PRO A 283 9.05 -5.83 24.49
C PRO A 283 8.41 -4.53 25.01
N PRO A 284 7.69 -3.78 24.14
CA PRO A 284 6.92 -2.63 24.58
C PRO A 284 5.78 -3.06 25.51
N ALA A 285 5.39 -2.18 26.43
CA ALA A 285 4.16 -2.35 27.16
C ALA A 285 2.97 -2.18 26.21
N THR A 286 2.03 -3.11 26.26
CA THR A 286 0.82 -3.09 25.42
C THR A 286 -0.41 -3.00 26.30
N ASP A 287 -1.32 -2.07 25.99
CA ASP A 287 -2.67 -2.06 26.54
C ASP A 287 -3.66 -2.51 25.45
N SER A 288 -4.39 -3.60 25.70
CA SER A 288 -5.38 -4.12 24.76
C SER A 288 -6.69 -3.35 24.80
N GLN A 289 -6.91 -2.53 25.83
CA GLN A 289 -8.16 -1.79 26.06
C GLN A 289 -8.11 -0.36 25.54
N SER A 290 -6.91 0.24 25.45
CA SER A 290 -6.72 1.56 24.85
C SER A 290 -7.07 1.53 23.35
N LEU A 291 -7.59 2.65 22.83
CA LEU A 291 -7.76 2.82 21.38
C LEU A 291 -6.43 3.18 20.73
N GLU A 292 -6.07 2.48 19.65
CA GLU A 292 -4.95 2.86 18.78
C GLU A 292 -5.46 3.52 17.48
N VAL A 293 -4.60 4.31 16.84
CA VAL A 293 -4.77 4.77 15.47
C VAL A 293 -3.70 4.16 14.57
N ASN A 294 -4.09 3.67 13.40
CA ASN A 294 -3.25 3.17 12.33
C ASN A 294 -3.29 4.13 11.13
N PHE A 295 -2.12 4.50 10.64
CA PHE A 295 -1.95 5.25 9.40
C PHE A 295 -1.60 4.27 8.27
N ARG A 296 -2.38 4.31 7.19
CA ARG A 296 -2.15 3.48 6.00
C ARG A 296 -2.20 4.34 4.76
N ALA A 297 -1.32 4.10 3.80
CA ALA A 297 -1.48 4.68 2.47
C ALA A 297 -2.81 4.19 1.86
N ASP A 298 -3.50 5.06 1.14
CA ASP A 298 -4.73 4.66 0.45
C ASP A 298 -4.41 3.65 -0.68
N PRO A 299 -5.17 2.56 -0.85
CA PRO A 299 -4.86 1.55 -1.87
C PRO A 299 -4.85 2.04 -3.32
N SER A 300 -5.51 3.17 -3.62
CA SER A 300 -5.55 3.72 -4.98
C SER A 300 -4.69 4.98 -5.14
N VAL A 301 -4.73 5.91 -4.18
CA VAL A 301 -4.01 7.20 -4.29
C VAL A 301 -2.73 7.30 -3.45
N TRP A 302 -2.39 6.23 -2.73
CA TRP A 302 -1.20 6.08 -1.90
C TRP A 302 -1.05 7.18 -0.84
N GLY A 303 0.10 7.86 -0.78
CA GLY A 303 0.39 8.98 0.11
C GLY A 303 -0.23 10.29 -0.34
N GLY A 304 -0.88 10.32 -1.52
CA GLY A 304 -1.55 11.48 -2.11
C GLY A 304 -0.88 12.01 -3.37
N GLU A 305 0.19 11.36 -3.83
CA GLU A 305 0.92 11.66 -5.06
C GLU A 305 -0.01 11.56 -6.27
N TRP A 306 -0.92 10.57 -6.23
CA TRP A 306 -1.89 10.29 -7.29
C TRP A 306 -3.28 10.88 -7.04
N ALA A 307 -3.43 11.76 -6.04
CA ALA A 307 -4.74 12.31 -5.67
C ALA A 307 -5.42 13.10 -6.80
N ASN A 308 -4.65 13.61 -7.77
CA ASN A 308 -5.20 14.32 -8.93
C ASN A 308 -5.61 13.40 -10.10
N ASN A 309 -5.56 12.08 -9.92
CA ASN A 309 -5.99 11.10 -10.92
C ASN A 309 -7.46 10.70 -10.70
N GLY A 310 -8.34 11.11 -11.61
CA GLY A 310 -9.78 10.82 -11.53
C GLY A 310 -10.14 9.34 -11.58
N TRP A 311 -9.36 8.51 -12.31
CA TRP A 311 -9.56 7.07 -12.35
C TRP A 311 -9.37 6.45 -10.97
N LEU A 312 -8.30 6.86 -10.26
CA LEU A 312 -7.97 6.33 -8.93
C LEU A 312 -8.86 6.90 -7.81
N GLN A 313 -9.44 8.09 -8.02
CA GLN A 313 -10.43 8.67 -7.11
C GLN A 313 -11.78 7.93 -7.19
N GLU A 314 -12.24 7.61 -8.41
CA GLU A 314 -13.47 6.83 -8.61
C GLU A 314 -13.29 5.34 -8.30
N LEU A 315 -12.07 4.80 -8.41
CA LEU A 315 -11.80 3.39 -8.16
C LEU A 315 -12.26 2.94 -6.76
N PRO A 316 -13.21 2.01 -6.63
CA PRO A 316 -13.72 1.60 -5.32
C PRO A 316 -12.63 0.93 -4.48
N ARG A 317 -12.49 1.35 -3.22
CA ARG A 317 -11.51 0.72 -2.32
C ARG A 317 -11.83 -0.76 -2.08
N PRO A 318 -10.83 -1.64 -1.94
CA PRO A 318 -11.07 -3.09 -1.98
C PRO A 318 -12.11 -3.61 -0.98
N PHE A 319 -12.07 -3.13 0.26
CA PHE A 319 -12.93 -3.61 1.36
C PHE A 319 -14.12 -2.72 1.68
N THR A 320 -13.98 -1.40 1.52
CA THR A 320 -15.05 -0.44 1.87
C THR A 320 -15.86 -0.02 0.65
N LYS A 321 -15.36 -0.29 -0.56
CA LYS A 321 -15.93 0.11 -1.85
C LYS A 321 -16.21 1.62 -1.94
N LEU A 322 -15.61 2.40 -1.03
CA LEU A 322 -15.66 3.84 -1.03
C LEU A 322 -14.96 4.41 -2.25
N THR A 323 -15.46 5.54 -2.70
CA THR A 323 -14.91 6.35 -3.80
C THR A 323 -14.81 7.80 -3.32
N TRP A 324 -13.85 8.55 -3.83
CA TRP A 324 -13.67 9.98 -3.56
C TRP A 324 -13.46 10.39 -2.09
N ASP A 325 -13.42 9.48 -1.12
CA ASP A 325 -13.19 9.81 0.28
C ASP A 325 -12.35 8.74 0.97
N ASN A 326 -11.60 9.17 1.98
CA ASN A 326 -11.16 8.33 3.10
C ASN A 326 -12.13 8.44 4.29
N ALA A 327 -11.97 7.53 5.24
CA ALA A 327 -12.75 7.46 6.47
C ALA A 327 -11.88 6.90 7.61
N ALA A 328 -12.34 7.07 8.85
CA ALA A 328 -11.86 6.32 10.01
C ALA A 328 -12.54 4.95 10.03
N LEU A 329 -11.77 3.91 9.70
CA LEU A 329 -12.24 2.53 9.72
C LEU A 329 -12.19 1.98 11.14
N VAL A 330 -13.27 1.35 11.58
CA VAL A 330 -13.39 0.75 12.91
C VAL A 330 -14.11 -0.60 12.82
N SER A 331 -13.88 -1.47 13.81
CA SER A 331 -14.62 -2.74 13.91
C SER A 331 -16.09 -2.50 14.29
N PRO A 332 -17.00 -3.45 13.99
CA PRO A 332 -18.37 -3.44 14.51
C PRO A 332 -18.44 -3.26 16.03
N ALA A 333 -17.70 -4.06 16.80
CA ALA A 333 -17.64 -3.93 18.26
C ALA A 333 -17.15 -2.56 18.75
N THR A 334 -16.14 -1.99 18.07
CA THR A 334 -15.62 -0.66 18.41
C THR A 334 -16.66 0.42 18.12
N ALA A 335 -17.36 0.33 16.98
CA ALA A 335 -18.43 1.26 16.63
C ALA A 335 -19.60 1.22 17.61
N GLU A 336 -20.00 0.03 18.06
CA GLU A 336 -21.04 -0.14 19.09
C GLU A 336 -20.61 0.51 20.41
N SER A 337 -19.38 0.28 20.85
CA SER A 337 -18.84 0.88 22.09
C SER A 337 -18.81 2.41 22.04
N LEU A 338 -18.56 2.98 20.86
CA LEU A 338 -18.51 4.42 20.61
C LEU A 338 -19.89 5.03 20.32
N GLY A 339 -20.91 4.20 20.05
CA GLY A 339 -22.25 4.64 19.66
C GLY A 339 -22.30 5.36 18.31
N VAL A 340 -21.49 4.94 17.34
CA VAL A 340 -21.38 5.57 16.00
C VAL A 340 -21.88 4.65 14.88
N SER A 341 -22.38 5.25 13.80
CA SER A 341 -22.79 4.58 12.55
C SER A 341 -21.96 5.07 11.35
N ASN A 342 -22.05 4.36 10.22
CA ASN A 342 -21.44 4.81 8.97
C ASN A 342 -21.84 6.25 8.61
N GLY A 343 -20.82 7.08 8.33
CA GLY A 343 -20.98 8.49 7.99
C GLY A 343 -21.11 9.44 9.19
N ASP A 344 -21.15 8.95 10.43
CA ASP A 344 -21.07 9.83 11.59
C ASP A 344 -19.66 10.43 11.71
N MET A 345 -19.58 11.73 11.96
CA MET A 345 -18.31 12.45 12.10
C MET A 345 -17.77 12.29 13.51
N VAL A 346 -16.51 11.84 13.61
CA VAL A 346 -15.77 11.76 14.87
C VAL A 346 -14.59 12.73 14.89
N SER A 347 -14.28 13.20 16.10
CA SER A 347 -13.04 13.89 16.42
C SER A 347 -12.01 12.85 16.86
N LEU A 348 -10.88 12.79 16.16
CA LEU A 348 -9.71 12.01 16.58
C LEU A 348 -8.70 12.96 17.19
N GLU A 349 -8.27 12.68 18.42
CA GLU A 349 -7.28 13.48 19.13
C GLU A 349 -6.11 12.61 19.61
N LEU A 350 -4.89 12.97 19.20
CA LEU A 350 -3.66 12.28 19.56
C LEU A 350 -2.57 13.31 19.87
N SER A 351 -1.94 13.22 21.04
CA SER A 351 -0.83 14.09 21.45
C SER A 351 -1.11 15.59 21.26
N GLY A 352 -2.33 16.03 21.60
CA GLY A 352 -2.79 17.41 21.49
C GLY A 352 -3.14 17.89 20.06
N ARG A 353 -3.05 17.01 19.06
CA ARG A 353 -3.46 17.29 17.68
C ARG A 353 -4.82 16.65 17.43
N LYS A 354 -5.68 17.36 16.70
CA LYS A 354 -7.07 16.99 16.51
C LYS A 354 -7.48 17.16 15.05
N ILE A 355 -8.16 16.14 14.53
CA ILE A 355 -8.81 16.16 13.21
C ILE A 355 -10.25 15.68 13.34
N GLU A 356 -11.04 15.89 12.29
CA GLU A 356 -12.38 15.35 12.18
C GLU A 356 -12.51 14.54 10.89
N VAL A 357 -13.04 13.33 11.00
CA VAL A 357 -13.16 12.38 9.88
C VAL A 357 -14.44 11.52 10.07
N PRO A 358 -15.14 11.11 9.01
CA PRO A 358 -16.31 10.26 9.13
C PRO A 358 -15.92 8.82 9.41
N VAL A 359 -16.78 8.10 10.13
CA VAL A 359 -16.59 6.68 10.45
C VAL A 359 -17.10 5.78 9.33
N TRP A 360 -16.37 4.70 9.08
CA TRP A 360 -16.84 3.56 8.29
C TRP A 360 -16.57 2.23 9.02
N ILE A 361 -17.64 1.58 9.44
CA ILE A 361 -17.63 0.28 10.09
C ILE A 361 -17.18 -0.77 9.07
N THR A 362 -16.11 -1.49 9.41
CA THR A 362 -15.43 -2.43 8.52
C THR A 362 -15.37 -3.80 9.19
N PRO A 363 -16.12 -4.81 8.69
CA PRO A 363 -16.04 -6.17 9.18
C PRO A 363 -14.60 -6.72 9.13
N GLY A 364 -14.21 -7.45 10.17
CA GLY A 364 -12.85 -8.00 10.32
C GLY A 364 -11.76 -6.99 10.71
N HIS A 365 -12.10 -5.72 10.97
CA HIS A 365 -11.16 -4.77 11.57
C HIS A 365 -10.90 -5.13 13.03
N ALA A 366 -9.67 -4.93 13.52
CA ALA A 366 -9.33 -5.20 14.91
C ALA A 366 -10.13 -4.30 15.87
N GLN A 367 -10.54 -4.87 17.00
CA GLN A 367 -11.19 -4.13 18.08
C GLN A 367 -10.21 -3.14 18.73
N ASN A 368 -10.73 -2.02 19.23
CA ASN A 368 -9.95 -0.95 19.86
C ASN A 368 -8.85 -0.38 18.94
N SER A 369 -9.11 -0.39 17.63
CA SER A 369 -8.20 0.11 16.60
C SER A 369 -8.98 0.93 15.58
N VAL A 370 -8.40 2.07 15.18
CA VAL A 370 -8.94 2.96 14.15
C VAL A 370 -7.94 3.06 13.01
N THR A 371 -8.32 2.72 11.78
CA THR A 371 -7.45 2.96 10.61
C THR A 371 -7.88 4.20 9.84
N VAL A 372 -6.94 5.10 9.58
CA VAL A 372 -7.14 6.26 8.70
C VAL A 372 -6.22 6.16 7.48
N HIS A 373 -6.77 6.47 6.32
CA HIS A 373 -6.01 6.44 5.06
C HIS A 373 -5.40 7.80 4.74
N LEU A 374 -4.12 7.80 4.38
CA LEU A 374 -3.36 8.95 3.90
C LEU A 374 -3.77 9.32 2.45
N GLY A 375 -3.29 10.46 1.98
CA GLY A 375 -3.39 10.86 0.57
C GLY A 375 -4.61 11.68 0.15
N TYR A 376 -5.45 12.05 1.12
CA TYR A 376 -6.63 12.90 0.93
C TYR A 376 -6.52 14.23 1.67
N GLY A 377 -7.50 15.11 1.47
CA GLY A 377 -7.55 16.43 2.10
C GLY A 377 -6.58 17.45 1.50
N ARG A 378 -5.99 17.14 0.35
CA ARG A 378 -5.06 18.03 -0.35
C ARG A 378 -5.74 19.33 -0.78
N THR A 379 -5.00 20.43 -0.69
CA THR A 379 -5.46 21.78 -1.06
C THR A 379 -4.90 22.25 -2.40
N ARG A 380 -3.87 21.55 -2.91
CA ARG A 380 -3.14 21.81 -4.15
C ARG A 380 -2.82 20.52 -4.92
N ALA A 381 -3.69 19.51 -4.87
CA ALA A 381 -3.60 18.35 -5.74
C ALA A 381 -3.79 18.70 -7.22
N GLY A 382 -4.78 19.54 -7.54
CA GLY A 382 -5.12 19.95 -8.90
C GLY A 382 -6.63 20.10 -9.11
N SER A 383 -7.12 19.79 -10.31
CA SER A 383 -8.54 19.93 -10.64
C SER A 383 -9.44 18.81 -10.11
N VAL A 384 -8.84 17.68 -9.70
CA VAL A 384 -9.58 16.48 -9.27
C VAL A 384 -9.55 16.31 -7.75
N GLY A 385 -8.36 16.30 -7.16
CA GLY A 385 -8.18 15.89 -5.75
C GLY A 385 -8.26 17.02 -4.72
N ASN A 386 -8.55 18.27 -5.12
CA ASN A 386 -8.63 19.39 -4.18
C ASN A 386 -9.88 19.29 -3.32
N GLY A 387 -9.70 19.20 -2.00
CA GLY A 387 -10.81 19.11 -1.03
C GLY A 387 -11.56 17.78 -1.05
N THR A 388 -10.98 16.76 -1.69
CA THR A 388 -11.48 15.38 -1.71
C THR A 388 -11.02 14.66 -0.45
N GLY A 389 -11.93 13.95 0.24
CA GLY A 389 -11.66 13.32 1.53
C GLY A 389 -11.18 14.28 2.63
N PHE A 390 -10.42 13.74 3.59
CA PHE A 390 -10.01 14.39 4.83
C PHE A 390 -8.50 14.27 5.02
N ASP A 391 -7.86 15.36 5.44
CA ASP A 391 -6.43 15.33 5.75
C ASP A 391 -6.21 14.74 7.14
N VAL A 392 -5.41 13.68 7.19
CA VAL A 392 -5.09 12.92 8.41
C VAL A 392 -3.60 13.02 8.78
N TYR A 393 -2.76 13.58 7.89
CA TYR A 393 -1.34 13.84 8.17
C TYR A 393 -1.10 14.67 9.44
N PRO A 394 -1.98 15.61 9.83
CA PRO A 394 -1.83 16.33 11.09
C PRO A 394 -1.78 15.45 12.34
N LEU A 395 -2.25 14.20 12.32
CA LEU A 395 -2.10 13.29 13.47
C LEU A 395 -0.79 12.48 13.45
N ARG A 396 -0.11 12.39 12.31
CA ARG A 396 1.08 11.55 12.11
C ARG A 396 2.32 12.28 12.61
N THR A 397 3.12 11.63 13.46
CA THR A 397 4.31 12.25 14.07
C THR A 397 5.55 11.40 13.86
N THR A 398 6.74 11.97 14.07
CA THR A 398 8.00 11.21 13.95
C THR A 398 8.14 10.09 15.00
N ALA A 399 7.40 10.14 16.10
CA ALA A 399 7.36 9.06 17.09
C ALA A 399 6.37 7.94 16.72
N ALA A 400 5.44 8.22 15.81
CA ALA A 400 4.34 7.34 15.44
C ALA A 400 3.96 7.55 13.96
N LEU A 401 4.82 7.07 13.05
CA LEU A 401 4.61 7.21 11.61
C LEU A 401 3.47 6.34 11.09
N TRP A 402 3.27 5.17 11.69
CA TRP A 402 2.38 4.13 11.16
C TRP A 402 1.27 3.71 12.10
N PHE A 403 1.50 3.80 13.41
CA PHE A 403 0.47 3.63 14.41
C PHE A 403 0.87 4.29 15.72
N ALA A 404 -0.13 4.64 16.53
CA ALA A 404 0.07 5.17 17.88
C ALA A 404 -1.04 4.67 18.80
N ASP A 405 -0.71 4.43 20.06
CA ASP A 405 -1.71 4.10 21.08
C ASP A 405 -2.24 5.37 21.77
N GLY A 406 -3.41 5.25 22.42
CA GLY A 406 -3.99 6.33 23.23
C GLY A 406 -4.68 7.42 22.41
N VAL A 407 -5.21 7.10 21.22
CA VAL A 407 -6.07 8.05 20.48
C VAL A 407 -7.41 8.20 21.20
N SER A 408 -7.86 9.44 21.37
CA SER A 408 -9.21 9.73 21.86
C SER A 408 -10.16 9.89 20.67
N VAL A 409 -11.31 9.21 20.72
CA VAL A 409 -12.35 9.25 19.68
C VAL A 409 -13.64 9.77 20.29
N ALA A 410 -14.17 10.87 19.77
CA ALA A 410 -15.39 11.49 20.27
C ALA A 410 -16.39 11.79 19.13
N PRO A 411 -17.65 11.32 19.20
CA PRO A 411 -18.69 11.72 18.25
C PRO A 411 -18.91 13.22 18.26
N THR A 412 -19.00 13.84 17.08
CA THR A 412 -19.24 15.29 16.94
C THR A 412 -20.73 15.64 16.81
N GLY A 413 -21.59 14.63 16.61
CA GLY A 413 -23.01 14.80 16.32
C GLY A 413 -23.34 15.22 14.88
N ARG A 414 -22.33 15.46 14.02
CA ARG A 414 -22.52 15.73 12.59
C ARG A 414 -22.47 14.45 11.76
N LYS A 415 -23.05 14.51 10.57
CA LYS A 415 -23.00 13.43 9.57
C LYS A 415 -22.34 13.91 8.28
N TYR A 416 -21.71 12.98 7.58
CA TYR A 416 -21.09 13.15 6.28
C TYR A 416 -21.56 12.05 5.33
N LYS A 417 -21.81 12.40 4.07
CA LYS A 417 -22.19 11.43 3.04
C LYS A 417 -20.93 10.79 2.45
N LEU A 418 -20.58 9.62 2.97
CA LEU A 418 -19.65 8.70 2.32
C LEU A 418 -20.35 7.98 1.17
N VAL A 419 -19.60 7.68 0.10
CA VAL A 419 -20.14 7.08 -1.12
C VAL A 419 -19.41 5.78 -1.43
N SER A 420 -20.16 4.67 -1.35
CA SER A 420 -19.73 3.33 -1.76
C SER A 420 -20.45 2.93 -3.05
N VAL A 421 -19.79 2.15 -3.90
CA VAL A 421 -20.43 1.52 -5.09
C VAL A 421 -21.12 0.19 -4.76
N GLN A 422 -20.99 -0.29 -3.53
CA GLN A 422 -21.62 -1.53 -3.07
C GLN A 422 -22.51 -1.28 -1.86
N ASP A 423 -23.78 -1.67 -1.99
CA ASP A 423 -24.80 -1.50 -0.95
C ASP A 423 -24.95 -2.73 -0.03
N HIS A 424 -24.88 -3.94 -0.60
CA HIS A 424 -25.09 -5.19 0.14
C HIS A 424 -23.78 -5.96 0.26
N TRP A 425 -23.44 -6.34 1.49
CA TRP A 425 -22.16 -6.94 1.85
C TRP A 425 -22.26 -8.41 2.26
N SER A 426 -23.48 -8.93 2.38
CA SER A 426 -23.74 -10.36 2.55
C SER A 426 -24.16 -10.96 1.20
N MET A 427 -23.97 -12.27 1.02
CA MET A 427 -24.50 -12.97 -0.15
C MET A 427 -26.01 -13.26 -0.03
N GLU A 428 -26.66 -12.97 1.10
CA GLU A 428 -28.08 -13.24 1.36
C GLU A 428 -28.49 -14.70 1.04
N GLY A 429 -27.61 -15.66 1.38
CA GLY A 429 -27.80 -17.08 1.10
C GLY A 429 -27.67 -17.50 -0.37
N ARG A 430 -27.14 -16.62 -1.24
CA ARG A 430 -26.94 -16.91 -2.67
C ARG A 430 -25.53 -17.46 -2.94
N ASN A 431 -25.42 -18.40 -3.87
CA ASN A 431 -24.13 -18.99 -4.26
C ASN A 431 -23.40 -18.15 -5.32
N LEU A 432 -23.13 -16.87 -4.99
CA LEU A 432 -22.46 -15.90 -5.88
C LEU A 432 -20.95 -16.16 -5.99
N ALA A 433 -20.28 -16.28 -4.85
CA ALA A 433 -18.90 -16.74 -4.73
C ALA A 433 -18.91 -18.06 -3.96
N ARG A 434 -18.54 -19.15 -4.63
CA ARG A 434 -18.54 -20.50 -4.06
C ARG A 434 -17.17 -20.78 -3.47
N ALA A 435 -17.11 -20.92 -2.16
CA ALA A 435 -15.89 -21.22 -1.41
C ALA A 435 -16.02 -22.60 -0.76
N GLY A 436 -14.88 -23.25 -0.53
CA GLY A 436 -14.78 -24.55 0.11
C GLY A 436 -13.34 -24.81 0.53
N SER A 437 -13.15 -25.73 1.47
CA SER A 437 -11.80 -26.08 1.94
C SER A 437 -11.07 -26.99 0.95
N LEU A 438 -9.74 -27.08 1.07
CA LEU A 438 -8.96 -28.04 0.29
C LEU A 438 -9.36 -29.49 0.59
N GLU A 439 -9.74 -29.79 1.84
CA GLU A 439 -10.23 -31.11 2.25
C GLU A 439 -11.57 -31.43 1.56
N GLU A 440 -12.50 -30.49 1.54
CA GLU A 440 -13.78 -30.62 0.84
C GLU A 440 -13.56 -30.81 -0.67
N PHE A 441 -12.69 -30.02 -1.28
CA PHE A 441 -12.35 -30.17 -2.70
C PHE A 441 -11.70 -31.52 -3.01
N ALA A 442 -10.84 -32.02 -2.11
CA ALA A 442 -10.21 -33.34 -2.28
C ALA A 442 -11.23 -34.49 -2.17
N ALA A 443 -12.23 -34.34 -1.30
CA ALA A 443 -13.31 -35.31 -1.14
C ALA A 443 -14.34 -35.22 -2.28
N ASN A 444 -14.65 -34.02 -2.75
CA ASN A 444 -15.62 -33.74 -3.80
C ASN A 444 -15.14 -32.61 -4.73
N PRO A 445 -14.42 -32.92 -5.83
CA PRO A 445 -13.96 -31.90 -6.77
C PRO A 445 -15.08 -31.14 -7.50
N THR A 446 -16.31 -31.66 -7.49
CA THR A 446 -17.48 -31.05 -8.14
C THR A 446 -18.39 -30.33 -7.15
N PHE A 447 -18.00 -30.15 -5.88
CA PHE A 447 -18.83 -29.51 -4.86
C PHE A 447 -19.41 -28.15 -5.31
N ALA A 448 -18.60 -27.34 -5.99
CA ALA A 448 -19.02 -26.05 -6.50
C ALA A 448 -20.07 -26.17 -7.61
N GLN A 449 -20.07 -27.23 -8.42
CA GLN A 449 -21.10 -27.49 -9.43
C GLN A 449 -22.41 -27.92 -8.75
N GLU A 450 -22.34 -28.73 -7.70
CA GLU A 450 -23.51 -29.20 -6.94
C GLU A 450 -24.21 -28.08 -6.16
N MET A 451 -23.49 -27.02 -5.81
CA MET A 451 -24.07 -25.78 -5.26
C MET A 451 -24.94 -25.02 -6.28
N GLU A 452 -24.97 -25.44 -7.54
CA GLU A 452 -25.92 -24.94 -8.51
C GLU A 452 -27.30 -25.55 -8.23
N SER A 453 -28.26 -24.73 -7.79
CA SER A 453 -29.66 -25.14 -7.60
C SER A 453 -30.40 -25.50 -8.91
N LEU A 454 -29.67 -25.66 -10.01
CA LEU A 454 -30.14 -25.83 -11.38
C LEU A 454 -29.40 -26.96 -12.12
N GLU A 455 -28.83 -27.93 -11.41
CA GLU A 455 -28.23 -29.11 -12.05
C GLU A 455 -29.26 -29.80 -12.99
N GLY A 456 -28.92 -29.87 -14.28
CA GLY A 456 -29.30 -30.99 -15.13
C GLY A 456 -30.23 -30.71 -16.31
N GLU A 457 -31.01 -29.64 -16.31
CA GLU A 457 -31.69 -29.22 -17.54
C GLU A 457 -30.81 -28.17 -18.21
N LYS A 458 -30.24 -28.49 -19.39
CA LYS A 458 -30.03 -27.44 -20.40
C LYS A 458 -31.37 -26.71 -20.46
N GLY A 459 -31.48 -25.56 -19.80
CA GLY A 459 -32.77 -24.95 -19.48
C GLY A 459 -33.62 -25.00 -20.74
N ILE A 460 -34.83 -25.57 -20.63
CA ILE A 460 -35.67 -25.82 -21.80
C ILE A 460 -35.85 -24.49 -22.53
N SER A 461 -35.21 -24.38 -23.68
CA SER A 461 -35.24 -23.16 -24.50
C SER A 461 -36.33 -23.31 -25.55
N MET A 462 -37.17 -22.28 -25.69
CA MET A 462 -38.11 -22.18 -26.80
C MET A 462 -37.40 -21.90 -28.15
N TYR A 463 -36.10 -21.57 -28.10
CA TYR A 463 -35.27 -21.28 -29.28
C TYR A 463 -34.34 -22.45 -29.61
N PRO A 464 -34.13 -22.75 -30.90
CA PRO A 464 -33.16 -23.76 -31.31
C PRO A 464 -31.74 -23.35 -30.88
N PRO A 465 -30.84 -24.31 -30.57
CA PRO A 465 -29.45 -24.01 -30.29
C PRO A 465 -28.81 -23.33 -31.50
N VAL A 466 -28.03 -22.28 -31.25
CA VAL A 466 -27.20 -21.63 -32.27
C VAL A 466 -25.85 -22.37 -32.30
N GLU A 467 -25.53 -22.95 -33.45
CA GLU A 467 -24.22 -23.52 -33.71
C GLU A 467 -23.24 -22.40 -34.12
N TYR A 468 -22.01 -22.50 -33.64
CA TYR A 468 -20.95 -21.54 -33.95
C TYR A 468 -19.95 -22.21 -34.90
N ASP A 469 -19.94 -21.82 -36.17
CA ASP A 469 -19.06 -22.39 -37.22
C ASP A 469 -17.60 -21.88 -37.17
N GLY A 470 -17.23 -21.14 -36.12
CA GLY A 470 -15.92 -20.50 -35.96
C GLY A 470 -15.52 -20.34 -34.50
N TYR A 471 -14.82 -19.26 -34.16
CA TYR A 471 -14.36 -19.03 -32.79
C TYR A 471 -15.54 -18.80 -31.83
N LYS A 472 -15.57 -19.57 -30.75
CA LYS A 472 -16.45 -19.38 -29.61
C LYS A 472 -15.65 -18.75 -28.48
N TRP A 473 -15.73 -17.42 -28.36
CA TRP A 473 -15.03 -16.68 -27.31
C TRP A 473 -15.68 -16.95 -25.95
N GLY A 474 -14.86 -17.35 -24.98
CA GLY A 474 -15.24 -17.54 -23.59
C GLY A 474 -14.23 -16.89 -22.66
N MET A 475 -14.69 -16.50 -21.47
CA MET A 475 -13.86 -15.94 -20.42
C MET A 475 -14.05 -16.78 -19.16
N THR A 476 -12.95 -17.20 -18.55
CA THR A 476 -12.93 -17.88 -17.26
C THR A 476 -12.16 -17.03 -16.26
N ILE A 477 -12.76 -16.79 -15.10
CA ILE A 477 -12.16 -16.00 -14.02
C ILE A 477 -11.84 -16.97 -12.88
N ASN A 478 -10.56 -17.11 -12.54
CA ASN A 478 -10.16 -17.88 -11.36
C ASN A 478 -10.34 -17.01 -10.10
N LEU A 479 -11.44 -17.21 -9.39
CA LEU A 479 -11.72 -16.49 -8.15
C LEU A 479 -10.73 -16.83 -7.03
N GLY A 480 -10.13 -18.02 -7.03
CA GLY A 480 -9.09 -18.41 -6.06
C GLY A 480 -7.77 -17.65 -6.23
N ALA A 481 -7.56 -17.00 -7.38
CA ALA A 481 -6.40 -16.12 -7.62
C ALA A 481 -6.77 -14.63 -7.59
N CYS A 482 -8.05 -14.29 -7.49
CA CYS A 482 -8.51 -12.91 -7.49
C CYS A 482 -8.39 -12.31 -6.09
N ILE A 483 -7.33 -11.55 -5.84
CA ILE A 483 -7.12 -10.89 -4.54
C ILE A 483 -7.98 -9.63 -4.35
N GLY A 484 -8.61 -9.14 -5.42
CA GLY A 484 -9.41 -7.90 -5.40
C GLY A 484 -8.60 -6.60 -5.55
N CYS A 485 -7.47 -6.64 -6.26
CA CYS A 485 -6.58 -5.49 -6.46
C CYS A 485 -7.16 -4.34 -7.32
N ASN A 486 -8.31 -4.53 -7.95
CA ASN A 486 -8.97 -3.59 -8.86
C ASN A 486 -8.15 -3.15 -10.11
N ALA A 487 -7.00 -3.76 -10.38
CA ALA A 487 -6.22 -3.47 -11.58
C ALA A 487 -7.01 -3.78 -12.86
N CYS A 488 -7.85 -4.82 -12.86
CA CYS A 488 -8.72 -5.15 -13.99
C CYS A 488 -9.78 -4.05 -14.26
N THR A 489 -10.28 -3.39 -13.23
CA THR A 489 -11.22 -2.27 -13.37
C THR A 489 -10.55 -1.06 -14.00
N ILE A 490 -9.36 -0.66 -13.54
CA ILE A 490 -8.62 0.46 -14.15
C ILE A 490 -8.14 0.13 -15.56
N ALA A 491 -7.69 -1.10 -15.81
CA ALA A 491 -7.31 -1.53 -17.16
C ALA A 491 -8.50 -1.44 -18.12
N CYS A 492 -9.68 -1.89 -17.69
CA CYS A 492 -10.90 -1.77 -18.49
C CYS A 492 -11.27 -0.30 -18.74
N GLN A 493 -11.13 0.56 -17.74
CA GLN A 493 -11.37 2.00 -17.89
C GLN A 493 -10.41 2.67 -18.87
N ALA A 494 -9.11 2.37 -18.76
CA ALA A 494 -8.08 2.90 -19.64
C ALA A 494 -8.27 2.43 -21.10
N GLU A 495 -8.55 1.15 -21.31
CA GLU A 495 -8.71 0.56 -22.65
C GLU A 495 -10.00 1.01 -23.35
N ASN A 496 -11.11 1.08 -22.61
CA ASN A 496 -12.44 1.27 -23.21
C ASN A 496 -12.94 2.72 -23.15
N ASN A 497 -12.06 3.68 -22.84
CA ASN A 497 -12.41 5.10 -22.74
C ASN A 497 -13.58 5.35 -21.77
N ILE A 498 -13.65 4.62 -20.66
CA ILE A 498 -14.77 4.72 -19.73
C ILE A 498 -14.63 6.05 -18.95
N PRO A 499 -15.65 6.93 -18.97
CA PRO A 499 -15.53 8.25 -18.37
C PRO A 499 -15.45 8.17 -16.84
N VAL A 500 -14.75 9.12 -16.23
CA VAL A 500 -14.75 9.30 -14.77
C VAL A 500 -16.08 9.90 -14.32
N VAL A 501 -16.68 9.33 -13.27
CA VAL A 501 -17.89 9.86 -12.65
C VAL A 501 -17.59 10.50 -11.29
N GLY A 502 -18.01 11.74 -11.12
CA GLY A 502 -17.85 12.48 -9.87
C GLY A 502 -18.71 11.94 -8.73
N LYS A 503 -18.24 12.13 -7.49
CA LYS A 503 -18.87 11.67 -6.23
C LYS A 503 -20.39 11.83 -6.16
N ASP A 504 -20.94 12.99 -6.57
CA ASP A 504 -22.40 13.23 -6.54
C ASP A 504 -23.17 12.22 -7.39
N GLN A 505 -22.66 11.86 -8.56
CA GLN A 505 -23.33 10.93 -9.47
C GLN A 505 -23.09 9.48 -9.04
N VAL A 506 -21.88 9.14 -8.58
CA VAL A 506 -21.62 7.82 -7.96
C VAL A 506 -22.55 7.59 -6.76
N SER A 507 -22.83 8.63 -5.98
CA SER A 507 -23.79 8.57 -4.86
C SER A 507 -25.24 8.29 -5.23
N ARG A 508 -25.54 8.19 -6.52
CA ARG A 508 -26.84 7.84 -7.11
C ARG A 508 -26.77 6.51 -7.87
N GLY A 509 -25.70 5.73 -7.71
CA GLY A 509 -25.46 4.45 -8.39
C GLY A 509 -25.22 4.62 -9.89
N ARG A 510 -24.38 5.60 -10.27
CA ARG A 510 -24.09 5.95 -11.67
C ARG A 510 -22.60 5.90 -11.99
N GLU A 511 -21.81 5.21 -11.17
CA GLU A 511 -20.42 4.89 -11.48
C GLU A 511 -20.32 4.17 -12.82
N MET A 512 -19.25 4.45 -13.57
CA MET A 512 -19.05 3.83 -14.88
C MET A 512 -17.87 2.86 -14.78
N HIS A 513 -18.15 1.65 -14.31
CA HIS A 513 -17.21 0.54 -14.29
C HIS A 513 -17.85 -0.70 -14.91
N TRP A 514 -17.32 -1.17 -16.04
CA TRP A 514 -17.87 -2.35 -16.73
C TRP A 514 -17.50 -3.67 -16.06
N ILE A 515 -16.33 -3.70 -15.40
CA ILE A 515 -15.92 -4.80 -14.52
C ILE A 515 -15.80 -4.26 -13.10
N ARG A 516 -16.45 -4.96 -12.16
CA ARG A 516 -16.38 -4.67 -10.74
C ARG A 516 -15.97 -5.92 -9.98
N ILE A 517 -15.33 -5.69 -8.85
CA ILE A 517 -15.03 -6.73 -7.86
C ILE A 517 -15.96 -6.46 -6.69
N ASP A 518 -16.84 -7.41 -6.40
CA ASP A 518 -17.74 -7.35 -5.25
C ASP A 518 -17.08 -8.06 -4.05
N ARG A 519 -17.31 -7.57 -2.83
CA ARG A 519 -16.81 -8.18 -1.60
C ARG A 519 -17.98 -8.65 -0.75
N TYR A 520 -17.99 -9.92 -0.37
CA TYR A 520 -18.98 -10.46 0.55
C TYR A 520 -18.33 -10.92 1.84
N TYR A 521 -19.01 -10.73 2.96
CA TYR A 521 -18.61 -11.23 4.27
C TYR A 521 -19.59 -12.34 4.69
N GLY A 522 -19.04 -13.49 5.08
CA GLY A 522 -19.75 -14.58 5.75
C GLY A 522 -19.43 -14.59 7.25
N GLY A 523 -20.17 -15.39 8.01
CA GLY A 523 -19.87 -15.62 9.42
C GLY A 523 -20.08 -14.41 10.33
N ASP A 524 -19.22 -14.30 11.34
CA ASP A 524 -19.24 -13.24 12.35
C ASP A 524 -18.67 -11.93 11.79
N LEU A 525 -19.27 -10.77 12.08
CA LEU A 525 -18.81 -9.50 11.51
C LEU A 525 -17.49 -9.01 12.11
N ASP A 526 -17.20 -9.36 13.37
CA ASP A 526 -15.91 -9.02 13.99
C ASP A 526 -14.77 -9.93 13.49
N ASN A 527 -15.09 -11.15 13.05
CA ASN A 527 -14.16 -12.08 12.41
C ASN A 527 -14.82 -12.84 11.23
N PRO A 528 -14.99 -12.17 10.07
CA PRO A 528 -15.72 -12.74 8.95
C PRO A 528 -14.91 -13.83 8.25
N ASP A 529 -15.64 -14.79 7.67
CA ASP A 529 -15.10 -15.89 6.86
C ASP A 529 -14.44 -15.42 5.57
#